data_AF-A0A1H9YGC7-F1
#
_entry.id   AF-A0A1H9YGC7-F1
#
_cell.length_a   1.000
_cell.length_b   1.000
_cell.length_c   1.000
_cell.angle_alpha   90.00
_cell.angle_beta   90.00
_cell.angle_gamma   90.00
#
_symmetry.space_group_name_H-M   'P 1'
#
loop_
_entity.id
_entity.type
_entity.pdbx_description
1 polymer ?
#
loop_
_entity_poly.entity_id
_entity_poly.type
_entity_poly.pdbx_seq_one_letter_code
_entity_poly.pdbx_strand_id
1 'polypeptide(L)'
;MNQTINIIFILFGSIVVIISLYILLQNRDNSINNEYASSFSNEDSIKKLEGLVKNENYKAMKEISKINDEISQLKDMLKHTEDLIDLKVKDNEDFNDENHSDNHNDNFKHLLNYNKFLKKNNDIINLFKQNKNLEEIARELNKSIREVEMVVKLVK
;
A
#
# COMPACT_ATOMS: atom_id res chain seq x y z
N MET A 1 -70.27 45.87 -47.08
CA MET A 1 -70.55 44.88 -46.01
C MET A 1 -69.51 43.75 -45.94
N ASN A 2 -68.86 43.36 -47.05
CA ASN A 2 -67.83 42.29 -47.05
C ASN A 2 -66.46 42.72 -46.50
N GLN A 3 -66.08 43.99 -46.62
CA GLN A 3 -64.77 44.47 -46.15
C GLN A 3 -64.65 44.42 -44.62
N THR A 4 -65.72 44.76 -43.89
CA THR A 4 -65.76 44.65 -42.43
C THR A 4 -65.64 43.21 -41.95
N ILE A 5 -66.27 42.25 -42.65
CA ILE A 5 -66.18 40.82 -42.36
C ILE A 5 -64.74 40.32 -42.56
N ASN A 6 -64.09 40.71 -43.66
CA ASN A 6 -62.69 40.34 -43.92
C ASN A 6 -61.74 40.90 -42.88
N ILE A 7 -61.94 42.15 -42.45
CA ILE A 7 -61.14 42.77 -41.39
C ILE A 7 -61.30 42.01 -40.07
N ILE A 8 -62.53 41.60 -39.71
CA ILE A 8 -62.79 40.80 -38.50
C ILE A 8 -62.05 39.47 -38.54
N PHE A 9 -62.04 38.76 -39.67
CA PHE A 9 -61.30 37.51 -39.82
C PHE A 9 -59.79 37.69 -39.68
N ILE A 10 -59.23 38.74 -40.27
CA ILE A 10 -57.79 39.06 -40.14
C ILE A 10 -57.44 39.37 -38.68
N LEU A 11 -58.29 40.13 -38.00
CA LEU A 11 -58.09 40.50 -36.59
C LEU A 11 -58.16 39.26 -35.69
N PHE A 12 -59.14 38.38 -35.91
CA PHE A 12 -59.25 37.12 -35.19
C PHE A 12 -58.06 36.19 -35.43
N GLY A 13 -57.58 36.10 -36.68
CA GLY A 13 -56.37 35.35 -37.02
C GLY A 13 -55.12 35.86 -36.31
N SER A 14 -54.96 37.18 -36.22
CA SER A 14 -53.83 37.79 -35.49
C SER A 14 -53.86 37.47 -33.99
N ILE A 15 -55.04 37.49 -33.37
CA ILE A 15 -55.23 37.15 -31.95
C ILE A 15 -54.83 35.69 -31.68
N VAL A 16 -55.22 34.75 -32.54
CA VAL A 16 -54.85 33.33 -32.40
C VAL A 16 -53.32 33.18 -32.45
N VAL A 17 -52.64 33.83 -33.40
CA VAL A 17 -51.18 33.78 -33.50
C VAL A 17 -50.51 34.34 -32.24
N ILE A 18 -51.01 35.47 -31.71
CA ILE A 18 -50.48 36.08 -30.48
C ILE A 18 -50.65 35.14 -29.27
N ILE A 19 -51.83 34.52 -29.12
CA ILE A 19 -52.10 33.56 -28.04
C ILE A 19 -51.20 32.32 -28.16
N SER A 20 -51.03 31.77 -29.36
CA SER A 20 -50.12 30.64 -29.58
C SER A 20 -48.67 30.99 -29.25
N LEU A 21 -48.21 32.19 -29.61
CA LEU A 21 -46.87 32.66 -29.28
C LEU A 21 -46.70 32.84 -27.77
N TYR A 22 -47.72 33.37 -27.10
CA TYR A 22 -47.73 33.56 -25.64
C TYR A 22 -47.64 32.22 -24.89
N ILE A 23 -48.42 31.21 -25.28
CA ILE A 23 -48.36 29.87 -24.69
C ILE A 23 -46.98 29.23 -24.91
N LEU A 24 -46.41 29.37 -26.11
CA LEU A 24 -45.10 28.81 -26.45
C LEU A 24 -43.98 29.44 -25.61
N LEU A 25 -44.01 30.76 -25.43
CA LEU A 25 -43.06 31.48 -24.57
C LEU A 25 -43.23 31.11 -23.09
N GLN A 26 -44.47 31.06 -22.59
CA GLN A 26 -44.75 30.70 -21.20
C GLN A 26 -44.37 29.25 -20.87
N ASN A 27 -44.60 28.32 -21.81
CA ASN A 27 -44.17 26.93 -21.65
C ASN A 27 -42.65 26.79 -21.65
N ARG A 28 -41.92 27.66 -22.36
CA ARG A 28 -40.44 27.65 -22.35
C ARG A 28 -39.90 28.04 -20.98
N ASP A 29 -40.45 29.07 -20.36
CA ASP A 29 -40.03 29.51 -19.03
C ASP A 29 -40.46 28.52 -17.94
N ASN A 30 -41.63 27.89 -18.09
CA ASN A 30 -42.09 26.86 -17.15
C ASN A 30 -41.34 25.53 -17.29
N SER A 31 -40.90 25.13 -18.49
CA SER A 31 -40.10 23.90 -18.65
C SER A 31 -38.69 24.08 -18.10
N ILE A 32 -38.09 25.27 -18.27
CA ILE A 32 -36.79 25.61 -17.70
C ILE A 32 -36.91 25.73 -16.18
N ASN A 33 -37.94 26.35 -15.62
CA ASN A 33 -38.02 26.48 -14.16
C ASN A 33 -38.34 25.15 -13.43
N ASN A 34 -39.07 24.21 -14.04
CA ASN A 34 -39.36 22.91 -13.40
C ASN A 34 -38.19 21.91 -13.45
N GLU A 35 -37.30 22.02 -14.44
CA GLU A 35 -36.13 21.15 -14.53
C GLU A 35 -35.01 21.57 -13.56
N TYR A 36 -34.94 22.86 -13.20
CA TYR A 36 -33.95 23.37 -12.24
C TYR A 36 -34.46 23.40 -10.79
N ALA A 37 -35.78 23.50 -10.55
CA ALA A 37 -36.34 23.44 -9.20
C ALA A 37 -36.25 22.05 -8.54
N SER A 38 -36.05 20.99 -9.32
CA SER A 38 -35.83 19.62 -8.80
C SER A 38 -34.36 19.31 -8.47
N SER A 39 -33.42 20.22 -8.76
CA SER A 39 -31.99 20.05 -8.47
C SER A 39 -31.52 20.65 -7.14
N PHE A 40 -32.36 21.39 -6.41
CA PHE A 40 -31.98 22.05 -5.15
C PHE A 40 -32.06 21.15 -3.90
N SER A 41 -32.43 19.87 -4.04
CA SER A 41 -32.42 18.87 -2.95
C SER A 41 -31.06 18.19 -2.74
N ASN A 42 -30.04 18.52 -3.55
CA ASN A 42 -28.73 17.88 -3.50
C ASN A 42 -27.76 18.48 -2.49
N GLU A 43 -28.07 19.62 -1.85
CA GLU A 43 -27.13 20.25 -0.91
C GLU A 43 -26.92 19.40 0.35
N ASP A 44 -27.98 18.76 0.85
CA ASP A 44 -27.88 17.81 1.97
C ASP A 44 -27.16 16.52 1.57
N SER A 45 -27.37 16.03 0.35
CA SER A 45 -26.67 14.88 -0.20
C SER A 45 -25.16 15.14 -0.35
N ILE A 46 -24.79 16.35 -0.81
CA ILE A 46 -23.40 16.80 -0.94
C ILE A 46 -22.75 16.96 0.45
N LYS A 47 -23.44 17.57 1.42
CA LYS A 47 -22.95 17.68 2.81
C LYS A 47 -22.76 16.31 3.46
N LYS A 48 -23.66 15.36 3.19
CA LYS A 48 -23.56 13.99 3.70
C LYS A 48 -22.39 13.23 3.08
N LEU A 49 -22.16 13.41 1.77
CA LEU A 49 -21.00 12.85 1.08
C LEU A 49 -19.68 13.46 1.60
N GLU A 50 -19.63 14.78 1.79
CA GLU A 50 -18.47 15.46 2.35
C GLU A 50 -18.17 15.01 3.78
N GLY A 51 -19.22 14.78 4.58
CA GLY A 51 -19.11 14.21 5.92
C GLY A 51 -18.57 12.77 5.92
N LEU A 52 -19.03 11.92 4.99
CA LEU A 52 -18.52 10.56 4.84
C LEU A 52 -17.06 10.54 4.39
N VAL A 53 -16.69 11.36 3.40
CA VAL A 53 -15.30 11.49 2.93
C VAL A 53 -14.38 12.01 4.03
N LYS A 54 -14.81 13.02 4.80
CA LYS A 54 -14.05 13.51 5.96
C LYS A 54 -13.90 12.45 7.04
N ASN A 55 -14.94 11.66 7.30
CA ASN A 55 -14.93 10.62 8.34
C ASN A 55 -14.05 9.42 7.95
N GLU A 56 -14.12 8.98 6.69
CA GLU A 56 -13.24 7.93 6.17
C GLU A 56 -11.78 8.38 6.10
N ASN A 57 -11.52 9.61 5.66
CA ASN A 57 -10.17 10.18 5.71
C ASN A 57 -9.66 10.31 7.14
N TYR A 58 -10.50 10.71 8.09
CA TYR A 58 -10.12 10.77 9.51
C TYR A 58 -9.80 9.37 10.05
N LYS A 59 -10.57 8.35 9.66
CA LYS A 59 -10.31 6.96 10.05
C LYS A 59 -9.00 6.44 9.45
N ALA A 60 -8.77 6.67 8.16
CA ALA A 60 -7.52 6.30 7.49
C ALA A 60 -6.31 7.02 8.13
N MET A 61 -6.45 8.31 8.43
CA MET A 61 -5.40 9.11 9.07
C MET A 61 -5.11 8.64 10.52
N LYS A 62 -6.14 8.20 11.24
CA LYS A 62 -6.00 7.57 12.56
C LYS A 62 -5.30 6.21 12.47
N GLU A 63 -5.62 5.39 11.47
CA GLU A 63 -4.93 4.12 11.22
C GLU A 63 -3.47 4.34 10.81
N ILE A 64 -3.19 5.32 9.95
CA ILE A 64 -1.82 5.74 9.59
C ILE A 64 -1.06 6.20 10.83
N SER A 65 -1.67 7.03 11.69
CA SER A 65 -1.04 7.47 12.94
C SER A 65 -0.73 6.28 13.84
N LYS A 66 -1.66 5.31 13.96
CA LYS A 66 -1.46 4.11 14.77
C LYS A 66 -0.33 3.24 14.21
N ILE A 67 -0.26 3.06 12.89
CA ILE A 67 0.83 2.34 12.23
C ILE A 67 2.17 3.07 12.46
N ASN A 68 2.19 4.40 12.40
CA ASN A 68 3.40 5.18 12.69
C ASN A 68 3.85 5.02 14.14
N ASP A 69 2.93 5.01 15.09
CA ASP A 69 3.24 4.76 16.51
C ASP A 69 3.76 3.34 16.71
N GLU A 70 3.14 2.33 16.06
CA GLU A 70 3.60 0.94 16.08
C GLU A 70 5.00 0.80 15.45
N ILE A 71 5.27 1.48 14.33
CA ILE A 71 6.59 1.53 13.69
C ILE A 71 7.61 2.22 14.60
N SER A 72 7.24 3.32 15.26
CA SER A 72 8.13 4.02 16.19
C SER A 72 8.46 3.14 17.38
N GLN A 73 7.46 2.48 17.97
CA GLN A 73 7.66 1.50 19.04
C GLN A 73 8.53 0.34 18.57
N LEU A 74 8.30 -0.19 17.36
CA LEU A 74 9.11 -1.26 16.81
C LEU A 74 10.56 -0.81 16.58
N LYS A 75 10.77 0.43 16.14
CA LYS A 75 12.08 1.03 15.95
C LYS A 75 12.79 1.24 17.28
N ASP A 76 12.09 1.69 18.31
CA ASP A 76 12.63 1.85 19.66
C ASP A 76 12.95 0.49 20.30
N MET A 77 12.10 -0.52 20.07
CA MET A 77 12.37 -1.90 20.48
C MET A 77 13.56 -2.48 19.71
N LEU A 78 13.67 -2.23 18.41
CA LEU A 78 14.81 -2.67 17.60
C LEU A 78 16.09 -2.00 18.09
N LYS A 79 16.06 -0.70 18.36
CA LYS A 79 17.19 0.04 18.92
C LYS A 79 17.57 -0.47 20.30
N HIS A 80 16.61 -0.76 21.17
CA HIS A 80 16.90 -1.41 22.45
C HIS A 80 17.45 -2.82 22.28
N THR A 81 17.01 -3.55 21.25
CA THR A 81 17.53 -4.88 20.95
C THR A 81 18.93 -4.79 20.36
N GLU A 82 19.22 -3.81 19.51
CA GLU A 82 20.54 -3.50 18.96
C GLU A 82 21.48 -3.02 20.06
N ASP A 83 21.04 -2.17 20.99
CA ASP A 83 21.80 -1.78 22.18
C ASP A 83 22.06 -2.99 23.10
N LEU A 84 21.10 -3.92 23.21
CA LEU A 84 21.29 -5.19 23.94
C LEU A 84 22.16 -6.19 23.18
N ILE A 85 22.18 -6.15 21.84
CA ILE A 85 23.08 -6.91 20.98
C ILE A 85 24.46 -6.31 21.03
N ASP A 86 24.64 -5.00 21.10
CA ASP A 86 25.94 -4.33 21.23
C ASP A 86 26.49 -4.45 22.65
N LEU A 87 25.63 -4.42 23.68
CA LEU A 87 26.00 -4.80 25.04
C LEU A 87 26.30 -6.29 25.12
N LYS A 88 25.49 -7.14 24.46
CA LYS A 88 25.83 -8.55 24.33
C LYS A 88 27.06 -8.74 23.48
N VAL A 89 27.41 -7.98 22.45
CA VAL A 89 28.61 -8.18 21.63
C VAL A 89 29.83 -7.59 22.32
N LYS A 90 29.66 -6.63 23.24
CA LYS A 90 30.68 -6.25 24.22
C LYS A 90 30.84 -7.26 25.36
N ASP A 91 29.78 -7.98 25.73
CA ASP A 91 29.84 -9.10 26.69
C ASP A 91 30.08 -10.48 26.00
N ASN A 92 29.94 -10.54 24.67
CA ASN A 92 29.95 -11.69 23.74
C ASN A 92 30.76 -11.33 22.48
N GLU A 93 31.94 -10.73 22.69
CA GLU A 93 33.13 -11.17 21.96
C GLU A 93 33.35 -12.70 22.13
N ASP A 94 32.60 -13.35 23.04
CA ASP A 94 32.14 -14.74 22.95
C ASP A 94 30.66 -14.87 22.51
N PHE A 95 30.42 -15.03 21.21
CA PHE A 95 29.23 -15.66 20.57
C PHE A 95 28.01 -14.83 20.11
N ASN A 96 27.94 -14.77 18.77
CA ASN A 96 26.78 -14.96 17.89
C ASN A 96 25.61 -13.97 17.96
N ASP A 97 25.46 -13.21 16.88
CA ASP A 97 24.17 -12.66 16.50
C ASP A 97 23.85 -12.93 15.03
N GLU A 98 22.56 -13.13 14.75
CA GLU A 98 21.87 -12.87 13.47
C GLU A 98 20.43 -13.45 13.48
N ASN A 99 19.39 -12.59 13.50
CA ASN A 99 18.50 -12.34 12.33
C ASN A 99 17.02 -11.99 12.60
N HIS A 100 16.53 -10.97 11.87
CA HIS A 100 15.24 -10.88 11.14
C HIS A 100 15.33 -9.64 10.20
N SER A 101 14.76 -9.49 8.99
CA SER A 101 13.75 -10.16 8.13
C SER A 101 13.85 -9.47 6.73
N ASP A 102 13.82 -10.13 5.57
CA ASP A 102 12.61 -10.41 4.75
C ASP A 102 12.29 -9.33 3.65
N ASN A 103 13.09 -9.14 2.55
CA ASN A 103 12.67 -8.97 1.12
C ASN A 103 13.36 -7.91 0.18
N HIS A 104 14.57 -7.46 0.52
CA HIS A 104 15.67 -7.47 -0.48
C HIS A 104 16.48 -8.78 -0.37
N ASN A 105 15.84 -9.78 0.23
CA ASN A 105 16.46 -10.74 1.11
C ASN A 105 16.98 -12.00 0.48
N ASP A 106 16.60 -12.39 -0.73
CA ASP A 106 17.10 -13.69 -1.19
C ASP A 106 18.63 -13.65 -1.32
N ASN A 107 19.20 -12.57 -1.87
CA ASN A 107 20.65 -12.39 -1.90
C ASN A 107 21.26 -12.22 -0.50
N PHE A 108 20.64 -11.42 0.37
CA PHE A 108 21.18 -11.20 1.72
C PHE A 108 21.08 -12.47 2.57
N LYS A 109 19.93 -13.15 2.60
CA LYS A 109 19.66 -14.44 3.25
C LYS A 109 20.54 -15.55 2.71
N HIS A 110 20.85 -15.58 1.41
CA HIS A 110 21.85 -16.50 0.86
C HIS A 110 23.25 -16.19 1.40
N LEU A 111 23.65 -14.92 1.47
CA LEU A 111 24.92 -14.49 2.06
C LEU A 111 25.01 -14.81 3.55
N LEU A 112 23.93 -14.56 4.29
CA LEU A 112 23.73 -14.81 5.71
C LEU A 112 23.79 -16.31 6.02
N ASN A 113 23.10 -17.13 5.22
CA ASN A 113 23.13 -18.58 5.34
C ASN A 113 24.51 -19.14 4.96
N TYR A 114 25.19 -18.54 3.98
CA TYR A 114 26.56 -18.91 3.63
C TYR A 114 27.53 -18.56 4.76
N ASN A 115 27.44 -17.36 5.34
CA ASN A 115 28.25 -16.95 6.50
C ASN A 115 27.98 -17.85 7.72
N LYS A 116 26.71 -18.18 7.98
CA LYS A 116 26.32 -19.13 9.03
C LYS A 116 26.85 -20.54 8.77
N PHE A 117 26.87 -20.98 7.51
CA PHE A 117 27.43 -22.25 7.09
C PHE A 117 28.96 -22.28 7.27
N LEU A 118 29.66 -21.21 6.87
CA LEU A 118 31.10 -21.06 7.08
C LEU A 118 31.44 -21.06 8.57
N LYS A 119 30.69 -20.32 9.39
CA LYS A 119 30.91 -20.22 10.84
C LYS A 119 30.71 -21.57 11.54
N LYS A 120 29.63 -22.28 11.20
CA LYS A 120 29.32 -23.61 11.76
C LYS A 120 30.34 -24.68 11.37
N ASN A 121 30.96 -24.54 10.22
CA ASN A 121 31.91 -25.53 9.67
C ASN A 121 33.35 -25.01 9.60
N ASN A 122 33.66 -23.95 10.35
CA ASN A 122 34.96 -23.29 10.31
C ASN A 122 36.10 -24.26 10.63
N ASP A 123 35.87 -25.19 11.55
CA ASP A 123 36.86 -26.19 11.96
C ASP A 123 37.23 -27.14 10.79
N ILE A 124 36.23 -27.59 10.03
CA ILE A 124 36.45 -28.42 8.83
C ILE A 124 37.24 -27.63 7.77
N ILE A 125 36.87 -26.36 7.57
CA ILE A 125 37.49 -25.48 6.57
C ILE A 125 38.95 -25.18 6.93
N ASN A 126 39.23 -24.92 8.20
CA ASN A 126 40.58 -24.61 8.68
C ASN A 126 41.50 -25.83 8.58
N LEU A 127 41.02 -27.01 8.96
CA LEU A 127 41.78 -28.25 8.82
C LEU A 127 42.01 -28.61 7.34
N PHE A 128 41.03 -28.36 6.47
CA PHE A 128 41.20 -28.55 5.03
C PHE A 128 42.21 -27.56 4.42
N LYS A 129 42.21 -26.29 4.84
CA LYS A 129 43.21 -25.27 4.44
C LYS A 129 44.63 -25.63 4.90
N GLN A 130 44.77 -26.42 5.96
CA GLN A 130 46.04 -26.98 6.43
C GLN A 130 46.49 -28.22 5.62
N ASN A 131 45.83 -28.54 4.52
CA ASN A 131 46.10 -29.71 3.66
C ASN A 131 45.93 -31.07 4.35
N LYS A 132 45.09 -31.17 5.39
CA LYS A 132 44.74 -32.47 5.99
C LYS A 132 43.79 -33.27 5.09
N ASN A 133 43.87 -34.60 5.16
CA ASN A 133 43.00 -35.48 4.38
C ASN A 133 41.57 -35.51 4.96
N LEU A 134 40.55 -35.71 4.12
CA LEU A 134 39.13 -35.73 4.52
C LEU A 134 38.84 -36.76 5.63
N GLU A 135 39.53 -37.91 5.58
CA GLU A 135 39.41 -38.99 6.56
C GLU A 135 40.00 -38.60 7.92
N GLU A 136 41.09 -37.83 7.92
CA GLU A 136 41.73 -37.33 9.14
C GLU A 136 40.86 -36.27 9.80
N ILE A 137 40.30 -35.34 9.02
CA ILE A 137 39.38 -34.30 9.49
C ILE A 137 38.13 -34.93 10.09
N ALA A 138 37.56 -35.95 9.45
CA ALA A 138 36.38 -36.67 9.93
C ALA A 138 36.65 -37.35 11.29
N ARG A 139 37.84 -37.94 11.46
CA ARG A 139 38.24 -38.58 12.71
C ARG A 139 38.52 -37.56 13.82
N GLU A 140 39.18 -36.45 13.50
CA GLU A 140 39.55 -35.39 14.45
C GLU A 140 38.32 -34.64 14.98
N LEU A 141 37.31 -34.42 14.14
CA LEU A 141 36.07 -33.73 14.51
C LEU A 141 34.92 -34.66 14.89
N ASN A 142 35.16 -35.98 14.92
CA ASN A 142 34.13 -37.00 15.16
C ASN A 142 32.88 -36.84 14.28
N LYS A 143 33.10 -36.62 12.98
CA LYS A 143 32.08 -36.41 11.95
C LYS A 143 32.15 -37.51 10.89
N SER A 144 31.09 -37.66 10.09
CA SER A 144 31.15 -38.60 8.97
C SER A 144 32.02 -38.07 7.83
N ILE A 145 32.73 -38.96 7.13
CA ILE A 145 33.54 -38.58 5.95
C ILE A 145 32.67 -37.89 4.90
N ARG A 146 31.42 -38.35 4.71
CA ARG A 146 30.45 -37.71 3.79
C ARG A 146 30.08 -36.29 4.19
N GLU A 147 29.97 -36.01 5.49
CA GLU A 147 29.68 -34.67 6.01
C GLU A 147 30.86 -33.73 5.72
N VAL A 148 32.08 -34.17 5.98
CA VAL A 148 33.30 -33.40 5.67
C VAL A 148 33.43 -33.15 4.17
N GLU A 149 33.20 -34.18 3.34
CA GLU A 149 33.24 -34.07 1.88
C GLU A 149 32.19 -33.06 1.37
N MET A 150 30.96 -33.14 1.88
CA MET A 150 29.89 -32.21 1.53
C MET A 150 30.26 -30.77 1.88
N VAL A 151 30.82 -30.54 3.07
CA VAL A 151 31.24 -29.21 3.50
C VAL A 151 32.33 -28.67 2.59
N VAL A 152 33.38 -29.45 2.32
CA VAL A 152 34.49 -29.02 1.45
C VAL A 152 33.99 -28.70 0.03
N LYS A 153 33.04 -29.48 -0.49
CA LYS A 153 32.44 -29.23 -1.82
C LYS A 153 31.59 -27.97 -1.88
N LEU A 154 30.91 -27.59 -0.79
CA LEU A 154 30.08 -26.39 -0.73
C LEU A 154 30.88 -25.10 -0.46
N VAL A 155 32.11 -25.23 0.02
CA VAL A 155 33.02 -24.10 0.26
C VAL A 155 33.85 -23.75 -0.98
N LYS A 156 34.10 -24.73 -1.86
CA LYS A 156 34.70 -24.52 -3.19
C LYS A 156 33.72 -23.81 -4.12
#